data_AF-A0A6J2JFG7-F1
#
_entry.id   AF-A0A6J2JFG7-F1
#
_cell.length_a   1.000
_cell.length_b   1.000
_cell.length_c   1.000
_cell.angle_alpha   90.00
_cell.angle_beta   90.00
_cell.angle_gamma   90.00
#
_symmetry.space_group_name_H-M   'P 1'
#
loop_
_entity.id
_entity.type
_entity.pdbx_description
1 polymer ?
#
loop_
_entity_poly.entity_id
_entity_poly.type
_entity_poly.pdbx_seq_one_letter_code
_entity_poly.pdbx_strand_id
1 'polypeptide(L)'
;MNRVFGLVLLCYVSAIVFFLITSGEANNTHNRFRRYLSFRNISHFFLRVNFKANMVPWNQLFAQAVGFRVNWDEPPDSFHPYHRLYRRDLYRHMETVLDRNGLNGFHCVRRAICEMEMISQPTEIYHRILKMVFRRQSSSTDKWHNKTETECQNSINSCPFSVLEVSQFTDVA
;
A
#
# COMPACT_ATOMS: atom_id res chain seq x y z
N MET A 1 5.29 -38.29 55.47
CA MET A 1 5.02 -36.96 54.87
C MET A 1 6.24 -36.33 54.21
N ASN A 2 7.43 -36.33 54.83
CA ASN A 2 8.60 -35.59 54.30
C ASN A 2 9.17 -36.11 52.96
N ARG A 3 9.11 -37.43 52.68
CA ARG A 3 9.61 -37.99 51.41
C ARG A 3 8.72 -37.66 50.19
N VAL A 4 7.41 -37.60 50.39
CA VAL A 4 6.45 -37.24 49.34
C VAL A 4 6.58 -35.77 48.97
N PHE A 5 6.77 -34.90 49.98
CA PHE A 5 6.99 -33.48 49.77
C PHE A 5 8.29 -33.20 48.99
N GLY A 6 9.36 -33.94 49.28
CA GLY A 6 10.62 -33.84 48.53
C GLY A 6 10.50 -34.25 47.06
N LEU A 7 9.72 -35.29 46.75
CA LEU A 7 9.47 -35.73 45.38
C LEU A 7 8.62 -34.73 44.59
N VAL A 8 7.60 -34.15 45.22
CA VAL A 8 6.76 -33.11 44.58
C VAL A 8 7.60 -31.86 44.26
N LEU A 9 8.51 -31.47 45.16
CA LEU A 9 9.37 -30.31 44.95
C LEU A 9 10.40 -30.55 43.84
N LEU A 10 10.96 -31.76 43.75
CA LEU A 10 11.84 -32.16 42.64
C LEU A 10 11.12 -32.17 41.28
N CYS A 11 9.89 -32.68 41.22
CA CYS A 11 9.07 -32.65 40.01
C CYS A 11 8.69 -31.23 39.60
N TYR A 12 8.45 -30.34 40.57
CA TYR A 12 8.14 -28.94 40.29
C TYR A 12 9.35 -28.19 39.74
N VAL A 13 10.54 -28.41 40.32
CA VAL A 13 11.80 -27.81 39.85
C VAL A 13 12.15 -28.33 38.45
N SER A 14 12.00 -29.62 38.17
CA SER A 14 12.27 -30.17 36.84
C SER A 14 11.31 -29.63 35.78
N ALA A 15 10.04 -29.44 36.12
CA ALA A 15 9.07 -28.81 35.23
C ALA A 15 9.45 -27.36 34.90
N ILE A 16 9.87 -26.57 35.90
CA ILE A 16 10.31 -25.18 35.68
C ILE A 16 11.55 -25.13 34.77
N VAL A 17 12.53 -26.00 34.99
CA VAL A 17 13.73 -26.05 34.15
C VAL A 17 13.38 -26.41 32.70
N PHE A 18 12.45 -27.35 32.50
CA PHE A 18 11.98 -27.73 31.17
C PHE A 18 11.25 -26.57 30.45
N PHE A 19 10.44 -25.79 31.17
CA PHE A 19 9.78 -24.60 30.63
C PHE A 19 10.79 -23.49 30.26
N LEU A 20 11.87 -23.33 31.03
CA LEU A 20 12.92 -22.34 30.73
C LEU A 20 13.75 -22.73 29.50
N ILE A 21 14.02 -24.02 29.30
CA ILE A 21 14.77 -24.50 28.12
C ILE A 21 13.93 -24.34 26.84
N THR A 22 12.65 -24.72 26.88
CA THR A 22 11.75 -24.63 25.72
C THR A 22 11.45 -23.18 25.30
N SER A 23 11.40 -22.25 26.25
CA SER A 23 11.27 -20.82 25.95
C SER A 23 12.56 -20.20 25.37
N GLY A 24 13.74 -20.75 25.69
CA GLY A 24 15.02 -20.30 25.14
C GLY A 24 15.21 -20.59 23.65
N GLU A 25 14.72 -21.74 23.16
CA GLU A 25 14.84 -22.13 21.74
C GLU A 25 13.91 -21.36 20.79
N ALA A 26 12.81 -20.80 21.31
CA ALA A 26 11.83 -20.04 20.52
C ALA A 26 12.32 -18.66 20.06
N ASN A 27 13.50 -18.20 20.51
CA ASN A 27 14.01 -16.86 20.22
C ASN A 27 15.04 -16.80 19.08
N ASN A 28 15.15 -17.87 18.27
CA ASN A 28 15.99 -17.86 17.08
C ASN A 28 15.28 -17.11 15.93
N THR A 29 15.28 -15.78 16.00
CA THR A 29 14.93 -14.93 14.86
C THR A 29 15.95 -15.14 13.75
N HIS A 30 15.61 -15.95 12.75
CA HIS A 30 16.44 -16.13 11.55
C HIS A 30 16.58 -14.78 10.83
N ASN A 31 17.73 -14.12 11.02
CA ASN A 31 18.01 -12.86 10.34
C ASN A 31 18.45 -13.16 8.91
N ARG A 32 17.49 -13.25 7.98
CA ARG A 32 17.76 -13.50 6.56
C ARG A 32 18.52 -12.32 5.97
N PHE A 33 19.78 -12.53 5.61
CA PHE A 33 20.55 -11.56 4.84
C PHE A 33 19.86 -11.27 3.50
N ARG A 34 19.43 -10.03 3.33
CA ARG A 34 18.83 -9.56 2.07
C ARG A 34 19.95 -9.15 1.14
N ARG A 35 19.95 -9.66 -0.08
CA ARG A 35 20.85 -9.20 -1.15
C ARG A 35 20.16 -8.08 -1.91
N TYR A 36 20.92 -7.06 -2.29
CA TYR A 36 20.40 -5.85 -2.94
C TYR A 36 20.94 -5.75 -4.36
N LEU A 37 20.10 -5.29 -5.28
CA LEU A 37 20.53 -4.86 -6.60
C LEU A 37 21.17 -3.47 -6.45
N SER A 38 22.48 -3.40 -6.62
CA SER A 38 23.23 -2.13 -6.64
C SER A 38 23.58 -1.78 -8.08
N PHE A 39 23.30 -0.55 -8.45
CA PHE A 39 23.74 0.01 -9.72
C PHE A 39 25.07 0.74 -9.48
N ARG A 40 26.07 0.45 -10.31
CA ARG A 40 27.33 1.20 -10.29
C ARG A 40 27.08 2.64 -10.75
N ASN A 41 27.86 3.59 -10.27
CA ASN A 41 27.85 5.01 -10.67
C ASN A 41 28.04 5.28 -12.19
N ILE A 42 28.25 4.24 -12.99
CA ILE A 42 28.40 4.30 -14.44
C ILE A 42 27.04 4.12 -15.15
N SER A 43 25.98 3.72 -14.45
CA SER A 43 24.65 3.52 -15.04
C SER A 43 23.87 4.84 -15.12
N HIS A 44 23.48 5.25 -16.32
CA HIS A 44 22.60 6.39 -16.53
C HIS A 44 21.13 5.95 -16.59
N PHE A 45 20.27 6.66 -15.87
CA PHE A 45 18.83 6.41 -15.86
C PHE A 45 18.09 7.48 -16.65
N PHE A 46 17.11 7.09 -17.43
CA PHE A 46 16.19 8.04 -18.07
C PHE A 46 14.75 7.57 -17.95
N LEU A 47 13.85 8.52 -17.67
CA LEU A 47 12.41 8.32 -17.73
C LEU A 47 11.86 9.17 -18.86
N ARG A 48 11.10 8.55 -19.75
CA ARG A 48 10.40 9.24 -20.82
C ARG A 48 8.91 8.95 -20.70
N VAL A 49 8.11 10.00 -20.57
CA VAL A 49 6.65 9.92 -20.59
C VAL A 49 6.17 10.69 -21.81
N ASN A 50 5.41 10.04 -22.68
CA ASN A 50 4.84 10.67 -23.86
C ASN A 50 3.32 10.63 -23.75
N PHE A 51 2.69 11.77 -23.93
CA PHE A 51 1.25 11.94 -24.02
C PHE A 51 0.90 12.26 -25.47
N LYS A 52 -0.14 11.62 -25.99
CA LYS A 52 -0.76 11.97 -27.27
C LYS A 52 -2.22 12.27 -26.99
N ALA A 53 -2.66 13.47 -27.31
CA ALA A 53 -4.05 13.89 -27.24
C ALA A 53 -4.55 14.19 -28.64
N ASN A 54 -5.59 13.49 -29.10
CA ASN A 54 -6.24 13.82 -30.36
C ASN A 54 -7.05 15.11 -30.17
N MET A 55 -6.86 16.10 -31.04
CA MET A 55 -7.52 17.41 -30.92
C MET A 55 -9.00 17.35 -31.33
N VAL A 56 -9.37 16.34 -32.12
CA VAL A 56 -10.69 16.17 -32.71
C VAL A 56 -11.22 14.77 -32.39
N PRO A 57 -12.46 14.62 -31.88
CA PRO A 57 -12.97 13.33 -31.41
C PRO A 57 -13.35 12.35 -32.54
N TRP A 58 -13.60 12.83 -33.77
CA TRP A 58 -14.05 11.97 -34.88
C TRP A 58 -12.92 11.54 -35.84
N ASN A 59 -11.70 12.06 -35.70
CA ASN A 59 -10.57 11.65 -36.54
C ASN A 59 -9.23 11.72 -35.78
N GLN A 60 -8.26 10.91 -36.22
CA GLN A 60 -6.92 10.88 -35.62
C GLN A 60 -5.90 11.74 -36.40
N LEU A 61 -6.39 12.60 -37.32
CA LEU A 61 -5.54 13.36 -38.24
C LEU A 61 -4.77 14.47 -37.52
N PHE A 62 -5.40 15.10 -36.53
CA PHE A 62 -4.80 16.18 -35.74
C PHE A 62 -4.64 15.72 -34.29
N ALA A 63 -3.38 15.58 -33.86
CA ALA A 63 -3.05 15.21 -32.50
C ALA A 63 -1.90 16.08 -31.99
N GLN A 64 -2.02 16.48 -30.73
CA GLN A 64 -0.95 17.14 -29.99
C GLN A 64 -0.21 16.08 -29.17
N ALA A 65 1.10 16.02 -29.33
CA ALA A 65 1.96 15.15 -28.52
C ALA A 65 2.85 15.99 -27.60
N VAL A 66 2.94 15.59 -26.34
CA VAL A 66 3.83 16.20 -25.35
C VAL A 66 4.69 15.11 -24.74
N GLY A 67 6.01 15.28 -24.81
CA GLY A 67 6.99 14.36 -24.25
C GLY A 67 7.76 15.01 -23.12
N PHE A 68 7.77 14.38 -21.95
CA PHE A 68 8.64 14.73 -20.85
C PHE A 68 9.78 13.71 -20.79
N ARG A 69 11.02 14.20 -20.79
CA ARG A 69 12.21 13.38 -20.62
C ARG A 69 13.00 13.89 -19.43
N VAL A 70 13.24 13.02 -18.47
CA VAL A 70 14.12 13.27 -17.34
C VAL A 70 15.31 12.32 -17.47
N ASN A 71 16.51 12.88 -17.47
CA ASN A 71 17.76 12.12 -17.44
C ASN A 71 18.42 12.36 -16.09
N TRP A 72 18.89 11.29 -15.47
CA TRP A 72 19.72 11.35 -14.27
C TRP A 72 21.11 10.84 -14.63
N ASP A 73 22.12 11.69 -14.43
CA ASP A 73 23.52 11.35 -14.70
C ASP A 73 24.04 10.29 -13.73
N GLU A 74 23.55 10.32 -12.50
CA GLU A 74 23.79 9.33 -11.45
C GLU A 74 22.44 8.99 -10.79
N PRO A 75 22.16 7.73 -10.43
CA PRO A 75 20.95 7.42 -9.68
C PRO A 75 20.99 8.25 -8.38
N PRO A 76 19.96 9.06 -8.07
CA PRO A 76 20.00 9.89 -6.87
C PRO A 76 20.25 9.02 -5.64
N ASP A 77 20.96 9.52 -4.62
CA ASP A 77 21.20 8.75 -3.39
C ASP A 77 19.87 8.31 -2.72
N SER A 78 18.79 9.05 -2.96
CA SER A 78 17.42 8.73 -2.56
C SER A 78 16.73 7.69 -3.45
N PHE A 79 17.31 7.30 -4.58
CA PHE A 79 16.86 6.23 -5.46
C PHE A 79 17.26 4.88 -4.87
N HIS A 80 16.75 4.62 -3.67
CA HIS A 80 16.68 3.26 -3.18
C HIS A 80 15.61 2.55 -4.03
N PRO A 81 15.91 1.44 -4.72
CA PRO A 81 14.93 0.70 -5.54
C PRO A 81 13.74 0.14 -4.73
N TYR A 82 13.67 0.44 -3.44
CA TYR A 82 12.65 0.00 -2.51
C TYR A 82 12.22 1.12 -1.55
N HIS A 83 11.54 2.14 -2.06
CA HIS A 83 10.30 2.47 -1.38
C HIS A 83 9.32 1.36 -1.72
N ARG A 84 9.29 0.31 -0.89
CA ARG A 84 8.16 -0.63 -0.92
C ARG A 84 6.92 0.22 -0.73
N LEU A 85 6.15 0.39 -1.81
CA LEU A 85 4.87 1.06 -1.75
C LEU A 85 3.94 0.17 -0.93
N TYR A 86 3.90 0.42 0.37
CA TYR A 86 2.94 -0.23 1.23
C TYR A 86 1.61 0.51 1.09
N ARG A 87 0.51 -0.24 0.93
CA ARG A 87 -0.84 0.35 0.86
C ARG A 87 -1.14 1.27 2.06
N ARG A 88 -0.67 0.89 3.26
CA ARG A 88 -0.79 1.73 4.47
C ARG A 88 -0.15 3.10 4.30
N ASP A 89 0.99 3.17 3.62
CA ASP A 89 1.70 4.43 3.39
C ASP A 89 0.97 5.21 2.31
N LEU A 90 0.54 4.58 1.22
CA LEU A 90 -0.32 5.22 0.20
C LEU A 90 -1.56 5.87 0.83
N TYR A 91 -2.31 5.13 1.65
CA TYR A 91 -3.52 5.64 2.31
C TYR A 91 -3.22 6.81 3.24
N ARG A 92 -2.12 6.72 4.02
CA ARG A 92 -1.68 7.80 4.91
C ARG A 92 -1.27 9.06 4.14
N HIS A 93 -0.56 8.91 3.04
CA HIS A 93 -0.18 10.05 2.20
C HIS A 93 -1.41 10.68 1.54
N MET A 94 -2.36 9.87 1.05
CA MET A 94 -3.62 10.38 0.52
C MET A 94 -4.43 11.14 1.59
N GLU A 95 -4.57 10.57 2.79
CA GLU A 95 -5.21 11.24 3.93
C GLU A 95 -4.53 12.61 4.20
N THR A 96 -3.21 12.63 4.32
CA THR A 96 -2.43 13.85 4.58
C THR A 96 -2.62 14.91 3.48
N VAL A 97 -2.60 14.50 2.21
CA VAL A 97 -2.79 15.42 1.08
C VAL A 97 -4.21 15.99 1.10
N LEU A 98 -5.22 15.15 1.34
CA LEU A 98 -6.62 15.58 1.34
C LEU A 98 -6.93 16.49 2.54
N ASP A 99 -6.39 16.17 3.73
CA ASP A 99 -6.48 17.01 4.93
C ASP A 99 -5.89 18.40 4.70
N ARG A 100 -4.72 18.47 4.03
CA ARG A 100 -4.09 19.75 3.66
C ARG A 100 -4.91 20.58 2.67
N ASN A 101 -5.81 19.95 1.92
CA ASN A 101 -6.71 20.62 0.99
C ASN A 101 -8.08 20.94 1.62
N GLY A 102 -8.23 20.82 2.95
CA GLY A 102 -9.47 21.16 3.66
C GLY A 102 -10.56 20.10 3.56
N LEU A 103 -10.23 18.89 3.08
CA LEU A 103 -11.13 17.75 3.06
C LEU A 103 -10.89 16.86 4.27
N ASN A 104 -11.87 16.04 4.67
CA ASN A 104 -11.63 15.02 5.68
C ASN A 104 -10.94 13.81 5.02
N GLY A 105 -9.61 13.77 5.06
CA GLY A 105 -8.79 12.79 4.36
C GLY A 105 -9.10 11.36 4.77
N PHE A 106 -9.43 11.13 6.04
CA PHE A 106 -9.86 9.82 6.53
C PHE A 106 -11.13 9.34 5.82
N HIS A 107 -12.19 10.18 5.80
CA HIS A 107 -13.43 9.85 5.12
C HIS A 107 -13.26 9.74 3.60
N CYS A 108 -12.38 10.54 2.99
CA CYS A 108 -12.11 10.45 1.55
C CYS A 108 -11.40 9.15 1.15
N VAL A 109 -10.40 8.71 1.90
CA VAL A 109 -9.74 7.41 1.65
C VAL A 109 -10.75 6.28 1.88
N ARG A 110 -11.59 6.38 2.91
CA ARG A 110 -12.64 5.40 3.19
C ARG A 110 -13.72 5.38 2.08
N ARG A 111 -14.10 6.54 1.55
CA ARG A 111 -14.99 6.70 0.38
C ARG A 111 -14.42 5.96 -0.84
N ALA A 112 -13.14 6.15 -1.16
CA ALA A 112 -12.50 5.44 -2.27
C ALA A 112 -12.57 3.91 -2.13
N ILE A 113 -12.36 3.38 -0.92
CA ILE A 113 -12.49 1.93 -0.65
C ILE A 113 -13.94 1.48 -0.85
N CYS A 114 -14.91 2.24 -0.33
CA CYS A 114 -16.34 1.98 -0.48
C CYS A 114 -16.77 1.91 -1.95
N GLU A 115 -16.41 2.93 -2.73
CA GLU A 115 -16.73 3.00 -4.16
C GLU A 115 -16.09 1.83 -4.94
N MET A 116 -14.84 1.44 -4.63
CA MET A 116 -14.20 0.29 -5.29
C MET A 116 -14.85 -1.05 -4.93
N GLU A 117 -15.41 -1.18 -3.73
CA GLU A 117 -16.12 -2.39 -3.30
C GLU A 117 -17.49 -2.52 -3.99
N MET A 118 -18.16 -1.40 -4.29
CA MET A 118 -19.43 -1.38 -5.03
C MET A 118 -19.27 -1.80 -6.49
N ILE A 119 -18.10 -1.56 -7.10
CA ILE A 119 -17.81 -1.97 -8.48
C ILE A 119 -17.48 -3.45 -8.50
N SER A 120 -18.42 -4.30 -8.94
CA SER A 120 -18.22 -5.75 -9.01
C SER A 120 -17.20 -6.14 -10.10
N GLN A 121 -17.33 -5.60 -11.31
CA GLN A 121 -16.46 -5.89 -12.45
C GLN A 121 -15.85 -4.60 -13.02
N PRO A 122 -14.55 -4.34 -12.82
CA PRO A 122 -13.89 -3.19 -13.43
C PRO A 122 -13.64 -3.44 -14.93
N THR A 123 -14.21 -2.60 -15.79
CA THR A 123 -14.07 -2.68 -17.25
C THR A 123 -12.72 -2.11 -17.70
N GLU A 124 -12.44 -0.87 -17.31
CA GLU A 124 -11.25 -0.10 -17.72
C GLU A 124 -10.00 -0.42 -16.89
N ILE A 125 -8.83 -0.03 -17.42
CA ILE A 125 -7.54 -0.27 -16.77
C ILE A 125 -7.45 0.53 -15.49
N TYR A 126 -7.91 1.78 -15.49
CA TYR A 126 -7.92 2.63 -14.30
C TYR A 126 -8.69 1.99 -13.14
N HIS A 127 -9.92 1.55 -13.40
CA HIS A 127 -10.75 0.86 -12.41
C HIS A 127 -10.09 -0.42 -11.86
N ARG A 128 -9.37 -1.18 -12.70
CA ARG A 128 -8.62 -2.37 -12.26
C ARG A 128 -7.46 -2.00 -11.34
N ILE A 129 -6.74 -0.92 -11.65
CA ILE A 129 -5.65 -0.39 -10.83
C ILE A 129 -6.21 0.08 -9.48
N LEU A 130 -7.26 0.90 -9.48
CA LEU A 130 -7.88 1.37 -8.25
C LEU A 130 -8.38 0.22 -7.38
N LYS A 131 -9.06 -0.77 -7.98
CA LYS A 131 -9.51 -1.97 -7.27
C LYS A 131 -8.33 -2.76 -6.70
N MET A 132 -7.17 -2.79 -7.37
CA MET A 132 -5.97 -3.42 -6.83
C MET A 132 -5.36 -2.63 -5.67
N VAL A 133 -5.32 -1.29 -5.77
CA VAL A 133 -4.77 -0.40 -4.75
C VAL A 133 -5.61 -0.44 -3.49
N PHE A 134 -6.93 -0.29 -3.60
CA PHE A 134 -7.87 -0.19 -2.48
C PHE A 134 -8.39 -1.53 -1.96
N ARG A 135 -7.89 -2.67 -2.45
CA ARG A 135 -8.28 -3.99 -1.90
C ARG A 135 -7.67 -4.23 -0.53
N ARG A 136 -8.46 -4.74 0.41
CA ARG A 136 -7.96 -5.24 1.69
C ARG A 136 -7.00 -6.41 1.47
N GLN A 137 -5.75 -6.27 1.91
CA GLN A 137 -4.75 -7.34 1.83
C GLN A 137 -4.09 -7.67 3.18
N SER A 138 -4.02 -6.70 4.10
CA SER A 138 -3.35 -6.86 5.39
C SER A 138 -4.07 -6.10 6.51
N SER A 139 -3.85 -6.54 7.75
CA SER A 139 -4.38 -5.87 8.95
C SER A 139 -3.83 -4.45 9.15
N SER A 140 -2.68 -4.14 8.54
CA SER A 140 -2.08 -2.79 8.62
C SER A 140 -2.95 -1.68 8.02
N THR A 141 -3.98 -2.03 7.24
CA THR A 141 -4.93 -1.08 6.63
C THR A 141 -6.31 -1.11 7.31
N ASP A 142 -6.46 -1.81 8.44
CA ASP A 142 -7.74 -1.97 9.12
C ASP A 142 -8.34 -0.64 9.61
N LYS A 143 -7.52 0.40 9.85
CA LYS A 143 -7.99 1.76 10.14
C LYS A 143 -9.07 2.23 9.14
N TRP A 144 -8.89 1.95 7.85
CA TRP A 144 -9.82 2.38 6.80
C TRP A 144 -10.80 1.28 6.37
N HIS A 145 -10.39 0.00 6.46
CA HIS A 145 -11.23 -1.14 6.05
C HIS A 145 -12.20 -1.64 7.12
N ASN A 146 -11.96 -1.37 8.40
CA ASN A 146 -12.89 -1.72 9.47
C ASN A 146 -14.05 -0.70 9.46
N LYS A 147 -15.10 -1.04 8.72
CA LYS A 147 -16.26 -0.17 8.48
C LYS A 147 -17.53 -0.99 8.36
N THR A 148 -18.64 -0.37 8.71
CA THR A 148 -20.01 -0.87 8.45
C THR A 148 -20.59 -0.21 7.20
N GLU A 149 -21.68 -0.75 6.67
CA GLU A 149 -22.35 -0.18 5.49
C GLU A 149 -22.83 1.27 5.74
N THR A 150 -23.28 1.58 6.95
CA THR A 150 -23.72 2.95 7.32
C THR A 150 -22.56 3.94 7.38
N GLU A 151 -21.41 3.52 7.92
CA GLU A 151 -20.18 4.34 7.93
C GLU A 151 -19.64 4.60 6.52
N CYS A 152 -19.89 3.67 5.59
CA CYS A 152 -19.54 3.79 4.19
C CYS A 152 -20.33 4.94 3.55
N GLN A 153 -21.65 4.98 3.77
CA GLN A 153 -22.48 6.08 3.28
C GLN A 153 -22.16 7.42 3.94
N ASN A 154 -21.87 7.43 5.23
CA ASN A 154 -21.41 8.65 5.90
C ASN A 154 -20.12 9.19 5.27
N SER A 155 -19.19 8.30 4.88
CA SER A 155 -17.93 8.70 4.25
C SER A 155 -18.13 9.20 2.82
N ILE A 156 -19.06 8.60 2.06
CA ILE A 156 -19.47 9.06 0.74
C ILE A 156 -20.07 10.47 0.81
N ASN A 157 -20.94 10.71 1.79
CA ASN A 157 -21.59 12.02 1.99
C ASN A 157 -20.62 13.09 2.53
N SER A 158 -19.64 12.70 3.35
CA SER A 158 -18.73 13.65 4.01
C SER A 158 -17.62 14.15 3.10
N CYS A 159 -17.10 13.30 2.20
CA CYS A 159 -16.03 13.69 1.30
C CYS A 159 -16.61 14.00 -0.08
N PRO A 160 -16.49 15.22 -0.63
CA PRO A 160 -16.96 15.54 -1.98
C PRO A 160 -16.09 14.96 -3.11
N PHE A 161 -14.86 14.54 -2.81
CA PHE A 161 -13.90 14.01 -3.78
C PHE A 161 -14.07 12.50 -4.00
N SER A 162 -14.27 12.08 -5.25
CA SER A 162 -14.21 10.66 -5.66
C SER A 162 -12.97 10.40 -6.51
N VAL A 163 -12.30 9.27 -6.23
CA VAL A 163 -11.17 8.81 -7.04
C VAL A 163 -11.64 8.28 -8.40
N LEU A 164 -12.91 7.88 -8.53
CA LEU A 164 -13.51 7.44 -9.80
C LEU A 164 -13.67 8.58 -10.80
N GLU A 165 -13.92 9.79 -10.30
CA GLU A 165 -14.18 10.98 -11.12
C GLU A 165 -12.90 11.70 -11.55
N VAL A 166 -11.73 11.25 -11.07
CA VAL A 166 -10.44 11.76 -11.54
C VAL A 166 -10.28 11.34 -13.00
N SER A 167 -10.25 12.34 -13.88
CA SER A 167 -10.33 12.21 -15.34
C SER A 167 -9.59 10.99 -15.90
N GLN A 168 -10.33 10.13 -16.59
CA GLN A 168 -9.87 8.92 -17.27
C GLN A 168 -9.03 9.20 -18.53
N PHE A 169 -8.26 10.30 -18.61
CA PHE A 169 -7.45 10.62 -19.81
C PHE A 169 -6.44 9.51 -20.19
N THR A 170 -6.26 8.50 -19.31
CA THR A 170 -5.47 7.29 -19.57
C THR A 170 -6.22 6.17 -20.29
N ASP A 171 -7.54 6.21 -20.42
CA ASP A 171 -8.37 5.11 -20.96
C ASP A 171 -8.98 5.39 -22.36
N VAL A 172 -8.46 6.38 -23.10
CA VAL A 172 -8.80 6.54 -24.53
C VAL A 172 -8.01 5.51 -25.35
N ALA A 173 -8.56 4.29 -25.45
CA ALA A 173 -8.16 3.29 -26.43
C ALA A 173 -8.96 3.46 -27.74
#